data_AF-A0A6V7XKF2-F1
#
_entry.id   AF-A0A6V7XKF2-F1
#
_cell.length_a   1.000
_cell.length_b   1.000
_cell.length_c   1.000
_cell.angle_alpha   90.00
_cell.angle_beta   90.00
_cell.angle_gamma   90.00
#
_symmetry.space_group_name_H-M   'P 1'
#
loop_
_entity.id
_entity.type
_entity.pdbx_description
1 polymer ?
#
loop_
_entity_poly.entity_id
_entity_poly.type
_entity_poly.pdbx_seq_one_letter_code
_entity_poly.pdbx_strand_id
1 'polypeptide(L)' 'MSKNLPFFNYRVTRARDLVVHVPPRTYEDYAHYKTEIFYDNEMKPGAKWKRCVGGDEDKDCANRYGHVLFLIFLL' A
#
# COMPACT_ATOMS: atom_id res chain seq x y z
N MET A 1 -24.20 -7.30 7.66
CA MET A 1 -22.91 -7.45 6.96
C MET A 1 -22.70 -8.93 6.65
N SER A 2 -22.76 -9.32 5.37
CA SER A 2 -22.88 -10.70 4.91
C SER A 2 -21.65 -11.55 5.27
N LYS A 3 -21.89 -12.75 5.83
CA LYS A 3 -20.89 -13.62 6.48
C LYS A 3 -20.21 -14.66 5.56
N ASN A 4 -20.19 -14.49 4.24
CA ASN A 4 -19.69 -15.53 3.32
C ASN A 4 -18.92 -14.99 2.09
N LEU A 5 -17.78 -14.32 2.32
CA LEU A 5 -16.73 -14.18 1.31
C LEU A 5 -15.45 -14.84 1.86
N PRO A 6 -14.76 -15.74 1.12
CA PRO A 6 -13.46 -16.24 1.57
C PRO A 6 -12.52 -15.03 1.78
N PHE A 7 -12.03 -14.85 3.01
CA PHE A 7 -11.41 -13.61 3.53
C PHE A 7 -10.00 -13.29 2.97
N PHE A 8 -9.74 -13.59 1.70
CA PHE A 8 -8.54 -13.13 1.00
C PHE A 8 -8.78 -11.70 0.51
N ASN A 9 -8.33 -10.73 1.28
CA ASN A 9 -8.40 -9.31 0.92
C ASN A 9 -7.00 -8.88 0.48
N TYR A 10 -6.86 -8.51 -0.79
CA TYR A 10 -5.59 -8.08 -1.39
C TYR A 10 -5.73 -6.64 -1.82
N ARG A 11 -4.82 -5.78 -1.35
CA ARG A 11 -4.69 -4.42 -1.83
C ARG A 11 -3.62 -4.38 -2.92
N VAL A 12 -3.96 -3.89 -4.09
CA VAL A 12 -3.01 -3.75 -5.19
C VAL A 12 -2.44 -2.34 -5.19
N THR A 13 -1.12 -2.22 -5.24
CA THR A 13 -0.39 -0.95 -5.19
C THR A 13 0.73 -0.94 -6.24
N ARG A 14 1.25 0.25 -6.53
CA ARG A 14 2.41 0.42 -7.41
C ARG A 14 3.44 1.35 -6.82
N ALA A 15 4.66 1.28 -7.35
CA ALA A 15 5.73 2.19 -7.00
C ALA A 15 5.34 3.67 -7.19
N ARG A 16 5.63 4.49 -6.18
CA ARG A 16 5.44 5.96 -6.18
C ARG A 16 3.99 6.42 -6.39
N ASP A 17 3.01 5.57 -6.10
CA ASP A 17 1.63 6.03 -5.95
C ASP A 17 1.51 6.82 -4.65
N LEU A 18 1.04 8.07 -4.72
CA LEU A 18 0.89 8.90 -3.53
C LEU A 18 -0.41 8.61 -2.78
N VAL A 19 -1.44 8.12 -3.47
CA VAL A 19 -2.78 7.92 -2.90
C VAL A 19 -2.75 6.88 -1.78
N VAL A 20 -1.89 5.87 -1.91
CA VAL A 20 -1.74 4.80 -0.92
C VAL A 20 -1.05 5.26 0.37
N HIS A 21 -0.52 6.48 0.42
CA HIS A 21 0.18 7.05 1.60
C HIS A 21 -0.65 8.11 2.34
N VAL A 22 -1.85 8.43 1.86
CA VAL A 22 -2.74 9.44 2.44
C VAL A 22 -3.99 8.76 3.01
N PRO A 23 -4.50 9.19 4.17
CA PRO A 23 -3.87 10.10 5.13
C PRO A 23 -2.66 9.45 5.83
N PRO A 24 -1.66 10.24 6.27
CA PRO A 24 -0.52 9.70 6.96
C PRO A 24 -0.92 9.16 8.33
N ARG A 25 -0.20 8.14 8.80
CA ARG A 25 -0.39 7.55 10.13
C ARG A 25 -0.33 8.58 11.26
N THR A 26 0.41 9.67 11.12
CA THR A 26 0.50 10.74 12.13
C THR A 26 -0.75 11.60 12.27
N TYR A 27 -1.70 11.54 11.33
CA TYR A 27 -2.94 12.33 11.41
C TYR A 27 -3.93 11.69 12.40
N GLU A 28 -4.26 10.41 12.24
CA GLU A 28 -5.17 9.67 13.15
C GLU A 28 -4.86 8.15 13.23
N ASP A 29 -3.58 7.76 13.18
CA ASP A 29 -3.11 6.35 13.21
C ASP A 29 -3.68 5.45 12.10
N TYR A 30 -3.90 6.03 10.93
CA TYR A 30 -4.29 5.28 9.73
C TYR A 30 -3.22 4.25 9.35
N ALA A 31 -3.66 3.02 9.09
CA ALA A 31 -2.83 1.92 8.63
C ALA A 31 -3.60 1.07 7.62
N HIS A 32 -2.90 0.57 6.60
CA HIS A 32 -3.49 -0.36 5.64
C HIS A 32 -3.60 -1.76 6.25
N TYR A 33 -4.72 -2.43 6.02
CA TYR A 33 -4.95 -3.77 6.54
C TYR A 33 -4.47 -4.87 5.57
N LYS A 34 -3.96 -5.97 6.12
CA LYS A 34 -3.69 -7.25 5.41
C LYS A 34 -2.57 -7.19 4.35
N THR A 35 -2.74 -7.94 3.26
CA THR A 35 -1.72 -8.32 2.28
C THR A 35 -1.73 -7.36 1.10
N GLU A 36 -0.54 -6.90 0.74
CA GLU A 36 -0.33 -6.04 -0.42
C GLU A 36 0.22 -6.84 -1.60
N ILE A 37 -0.32 -6.57 -2.79
CA ILE A 37 0.23 -7.01 -4.07
C ILE A 37 0.88 -5.79 -4.70
N PHE A 38 2.20 -5.76 -4.67
CA PHE A 38 2.98 -4.60 -5.04
C PHE A 38 3.64 -4.77 -6.41
N TYR A 39 3.46 -3.76 -7.26
CA TYR A 39 4.12 -3.64 -8.55
C TYR A 39 5.22 -2.57 -8.50
N ASP A 40 6.49 -2.98 -8.61
CA ASP A 40 7.62 -2.04 -8.72
C ASP A 40 7.80 -1.53 -10.17
N ASN A 41 6.69 -1.26 -10.86
CA ASN A 41 6.64 -0.87 -12.27
C ASN A 41 5.30 -0.20 -12.60
N GLU A 42 5.03 0.03 -13.90
CA GLU A 42 3.84 0.69 -14.41
C GLU A 42 2.63 -0.25 -14.59
N MET A 43 2.63 -1.43 -13.96
CA MET A 43 1.54 -2.42 -14.01
C MET A 43 1.13 -2.84 -15.44
N LYS A 44 2.09 -2.85 -16.38
CA LYS A 44 1.85 -3.28 -17.76
C LYS A 44 1.44 -4.76 -17.82
N PRO A 45 0.71 -5.21 -18.85
CA PRO A 45 0.39 -6.63 -19.02
C PRO A 45 1.66 -7.50 -18.97
N GLY A 46 1.63 -8.55 -18.13
CA GLY A 46 2.79 -9.43 -17.91
C GLY A 46 3.84 -8.90 -16.92
N ALA A 47 3.62 -7.73 -16.32
CA ALA A 47 4.53 -7.17 -15.32
C ALA A 47 4.63 -8.07 -14.08
N LYS A 48 5.84 -8.18 -13.54
CA LYS A 48 6.11 -8.90 -12.30
C LYS A 48 5.56 -8.11 -11.10
N TRP A 49 5.10 -8.85 -10.10
CA TRP A 49 4.60 -8.33 -8.84
C TRP A 49 5.18 -9.12 -7.66
N LYS A 50 5.16 -8.50 -6.47
CA LYS A 50 5.56 -9.10 -5.20
C LYS A 50 4.35 -9.16 -4.28
N ARG A 51 4.24 -10.24 -3.49
CA ARG A 51 3.30 -10.32 -2.37
C ARG A 51 4.01 -9.85 -1.11
N CYS A 52 3.42 -8.88 -0.42
CA CYS A 52 3.92 -8.33 0.83
C CYS A 52 2.98 -8.80 1.94
N VAL A 53 3.52 -9.68 2.81
CA VAL A 53 2.75 -10.37 3.87
C VAL A 53 3.10 -9.80 5.26
N GLY A 54 3.94 -8.77 5.33
CA GLY A 54 4.19 -8.02 6.55
C GLY A 54 3.00 -7.13 6.86
N GLY A 55 2.29 -7.43 7.95
CA GLY A 55 1.14 -6.65 8.42
C GLY A 55 1.42 -5.15 8.38
N ASP A 56 0.41 -4.43 7.91
CA ASP A 56 0.17 -3.01 8.08
C ASP A 56 1.43 -2.12 7.94
N GLU A 57 1.91 -1.98 6.69
CA GLU A 57 3.00 -1.10 6.21
C GLU A 57 4.38 -1.75 5.93
N ASP A 58 4.43 -2.82 5.12
CA ASP A 58 5.68 -3.47 4.67
C ASP A 58 6.65 -2.49 3.96
N LYS A 59 7.84 -2.30 4.56
CA LYS A 59 8.90 -1.38 4.10
C LYS A 59 9.52 -1.77 2.76
N ASP A 60 9.30 -3.00 2.27
CA ASP A 60 9.83 -3.42 0.97
C ASP A 60 8.88 -3.11 -0.19
N CYS A 61 7.67 -2.64 0.09
CA CYS A 61 6.60 -2.44 -0.89
C CYS A 61 6.24 -0.96 -1.03
N ALA A 62 4.96 -0.59 -1.12
CA ALA A 62 4.60 0.82 -1.30
C ALA A 62 5.20 1.72 -0.21
N ASN A 63 5.25 1.27 1.04
CA ASN A 63 5.75 2.07 2.18
C ASN A 63 7.19 2.59 1.98
N ARG A 64 8.01 1.93 1.16
CA ARG A 64 9.36 2.42 0.81
C ARG A 64 9.36 3.82 0.16
N TYR A 65 8.23 4.24 -0.41
CA TYR A 65 8.01 5.54 -1.02
C TYR A 65 7.23 6.54 -0.13
N GLY A 66 6.77 6.12 1.05
CA GLY A 66 5.90 6.93 1.92
C GLY A 66 6.56 8.21 2.46
N HIS A 67 7.89 8.21 2.65
CA HIS A 67 8.63 9.38 3.12
C HIS A 67 8.61 10.56 2.12
N VAL A 68 8.26 10.32 0.86
CA VAL A 68 8.14 11.37 -0.17
C VAL A 68 6.96 12.31 0.14
N LEU A 69 5.91 11.80 0.80
CA LEU A 69 4.72 12.56 1.13
C LEU A 69 4.93 13.55 2.30
N PHE A 70 5.84 13.23 3.23
CA PHE A 70 6.14 14.07 4.40
C PHE A 70 6.63 15.48 4.01
N LEU A 71 7.15 15.65 2.79
CA LEU A 71 7.63 16.93 2.27
C LEU A 71 6.52 17.78 1.61
N ILE A 72 5.40 17.19 1.20
CA ILE A 72 4.36 17.89 0.43
C ILE A 72 3.25 18.45 1.34
N PHE A 73 2.99 17.82 2.49
CA PHE A 73 1.90 18.22 3.41
C PHE A 73 2.38 18.99 4.66
N LEU A 74 3.67 19.35 4.74
CA LEU A 74 4.26 20.17 5.81
C LEU A 74 4.84 21.51 5.31
N LEU A 75 4.51 21.90 4.07
CA LEU A 75 4.74 23.24 3.51
C LEU A 75 3.41 24.00 3.39
#